data_AF-A0A7J6WBN7-F1
#
_entry.id   AF-A0A7J6WBN7-F1
#
_cell.length_a   1.000
_cell.length_b   1.000
_cell.length_c   1.000
_cell.angle_alpha   90.00
_cell.angle_beta   90.00
_cell.angle_gamma   90.00
#
_symmetry.space_group_name_H-M   'P 1'
#
loop_
_entity.id
_entity.type
_entity.pdbx_description
1 polymer ?
#
loop_
_entity_poly.entity_id
_entity_poly.type
_entity_poly.pdbx_seq_one_letter_code
_entity_poly.pdbx_strand_id
1 'polypeptide(L)' 'MSRIDRCLVNSQWFGQYFNSEVEYLPFGFSDHSPGMLYWTHYSKKAHFKFYNSWTSHPEFLPLVKSI' A
#
# COMPACT_ATOMS: atom_id res chain seq x y z
N MET A 1 -5.08 -13.47 11.44
CA MET A 1 -4.84 -12.03 11.71
C MET A 1 -5.27 -11.24 10.48
N SER A 2 -6.22 -10.31 10.63
CA SER A 2 -6.65 -9.44 9.54
C SER A 2 -5.71 -8.23 9.45
N ARG A 3 -5.28 -7.83 8.25
CA ARG A 3 -4.42 -6.66 8.03
C ARG A 3 -5.29 -5.40 7.97
N ILE A 4 -5.72 -4.91 9.14
CA ILE A 4 -6.63 -3.76 9.26
C ILE A 4 -5.91 -2.42 9.42
N ASP A 5 -4.67 -2.43 9.91
CA ASP A 5 -3.87 -1.23 10.08
C ASP A 5 -3.38 -0.71 8.72
N ARG A 6 -3.57 0.58 8.44
CA ARG A 6 -3.19 1.22 7.15
C ARG A 6 -2.51 2.56 7.39
N CYS A 7 -1.46 2.84 6.63
CA CYS A 7 -0.86 4.17 6.51
C CYS A 7 -1.35 4.81 5.20
N LEU A 8 -2.04 5.95 5.30
CA LEU A 8 -2.56 6.69 4.14
C LEU A 8 -1.75 7.97 3.97
N VAL A 9 -1.39 8.28 2.74
CA VAL A 9 -0.59 9.46 2.39
C VAL A 9 -1.34 10.30 1.36
N ASN A 10 -1.14 11.60 1.39
CA ASN A 10 -1.71 12.52 0.40
C ASN A 10 -0.80 12.62 -0.84
N SER A 11 -1.29 13.32 -1.86
CA SER A 11 -0.54 13.55 -3.11
C SER A 11 0.78 14.29 -2.90
N GLN A 12 0.82 15.25 -1.96
CA GLN A 12 2.04 15.98 -1.63
C GLN A 12 3.14 15.06 -1.07
N TRP A 13 2.78 14.18 -0.13
CA TRP A 13 3.68 13.18 0.41
C TRP A 13 4.13 12.19 -0.68
N PHE A 14 3.21 11.73 -1.52
CA PHE A 14 3.55 10.83 -2.63
C PHE A 14 4.55 11.47 -3.60
N GLY A 15 4.42 12.77 -3.89
CA GLY A 15 5.36 13.51 -4.74
C GLY A 15 6.75 13.67 -4.11
N GLN A 16 6.84 13.84 -2.79
CA GLN A 16 8.10 14.05 -2.07
C GLN A 16 8.79 12.74 -1.67
N TYR A 17 8.02 11.71 -1.35
CA TYR A 17 8.48 10.45 -0.75
C TYR A 17 7.89 9.25 -1.47
N PHE A 18 8.03 9.20 -2.80
CA PHE A 18 7.41 8.16 -3.63
C PHE A 18 7.89 6.72 -3.29
N ASN A 19 9.07 6.57 -2.67
CA ASN A 19 9.60 5.30 -2.17
C ASN A 19 9.34 5.12 -0.67
N SER A 20 8.17 5.52 -0.18
CA SER A 20 7.78 5.23 1.19
C SER A 20 7.27 3.80 1.36
N GLU A 21 7.76 3.08 2.36
CA GLU A 21 7.40 1.70 2.70
C GLU A 21 6.97 1.61 4.16
N VAL A 22 6.02 0.73 4.46
CA VAL A 22 5.62 0.43 5.84
C VAL A 22 6.05 -0.98 6.21
N GLU A 23 6.82 -1.08 7.29
CA GLU A 23 7.22 -2.34 7.92
C GLU A 23 6.37 -2.56 9.17
N TYR A 24 5.73 -3.72 9.31
CA TYR A 24 5.00 -4.06 10.53
C TYR A 24 5.94 -4.83 11.44
N LEU A 25 6.17 -4.30 12.63
CA LEU A 25 7.07 -4.89 13.60
C LEU A 25 6.52 -6.23 14.13
N PRO A 26 7.39 -7.10 14.67
CA PRO A 26 6.96 -8.35 15.30
C PRO A 26 5.90 -8.12 16.39
N PHE A 27 5.02 -9.10 16.55
CA PHE A 27 3.96 -9.08 17.55
C PHE A 27 4.54 -8.96 18.97
N GLY A 28 3.96 -8.06 19.76
CA GLY A 28 4.33 -7.82 21.15
C GLY A 28 3.21 -8.18 22.12
N PHE A 29 2.88 -7.27 23.03
CA PHE A 29 1.82 -7.45 24.04
C PHE A 29 0.42 -7.02 23.57
N SER A 30 0.30 -6.34 22.43
CA SER A 30 -0.98 -5.90 21.85
C SER A 30 -1.43 -6.85 20.76
N ASP A 31 -2.74 -6.96 20.56
CA ASP A 31 -3.39 -7.57 19.40
C ASP A 31 -3.12 -6.83 18.07
N HIS A 32 -2.51 -5.65 18.12
CA HIS A 32 -2.00 -4.89 16.99
C HIS A 32 -0.46 -4.84 16.96
N SER A 33 0.10 -4.84 15.75
CA SER A 33 1.55 -4.66 15.51
C SER A 33 1.83 -3.24 15.01
N PRO A 34 2.78 -2.50 15.61
CA PRO A 34 3.14 -1.18 15.13
C PRO A 34 3.62 -1.20 13.67
N GLY A 35 3.11 -0.27 12.85
CA GLY A 35 3.62 0.00 11.52
C GLY A 35 4.66 1.12 11.57
N MET A 36 5.85 0.87 11.02
CA MET A 36 6.93 1.84 10.90
C MET A 36 7.07 2.28 9.45
N LEU A 37 6.93 3.59 9.23
CA LEU A 37 7.03 4.22 7.91
C LEU A 37 8.47 4.65 7.65
N TYR A 38 9.04 4.15 6.57
CA TYR A 38 10.35 4.53 6.06
C TYR A 38 10.22 5.16 4.69
N TRP A 39 11.15 6.03 4.32
CA TRP A 39 11.28 6.52 2.96
C TRP A 39 12.75 6.69 2.59
N THR A 40 13.05 6.56 1.32
CA THR A 40 14.41 6.77 0.80
C THR A 40 14.38 7.69 -0.41
N HIS A 41 15.46 8.46 -0.59
CA HIS A 41 15.65 9.29 -1.79
C HIS A 41 16.07 8.48 -3.02
N TYR A 42 16.40 7.19 -2.86
CA TYR A 42 16.75 6.31 -3.97
C TYR A 42 15.50 5.78 -4.64
N SER A 43 15.44 5.87 -5.97
CA SER A 43 14.37 5.26 -6.74
C SER A 43 14.48 3.75 -6.66
N LYS A 44 13.56 3.09 -5.95
CA LYS A 44 13.30 1.67 -6.21
C LYS A 44 12.44 1.59 -7.47
N LYS A 45 12.67 0.59 -8.32
CA LYS A 45 11.71 0.28 -9.40
C LYS A 45 10.39 -0.08 -8.72
N ALA A 46 9.36 0.75 -8.92
CA ALA A 46 8.03 0.44 -8.44
C ALA A 46 7.51 -0.78 -9.23
N HIS A 47 7.20 -1.86 -8.52
CA HIS A 47 6.48 -2.97 -9.12
C HIS A 47 5.00 -2.62 -9.19
N PHE A 48 4.31 -3.10 -10.23
CA PHE A 48 2.86 -3.01 -10.29
C PHE A 48 2.27 -3.73 -9.09
N LYS A 49 1.46 -3.02 -8.29
CA LYS A 49 0.74 -3.59 -7.15
C LYS A 49 -0.74 -3.64 -7.48
N PHE A 50 -1.28 -4.85 -7.55
CA PHE A 50 -2.70 -5.07 -7.72
C PHE A 50 -3.44 -4.83 -6.39
N TYR A 51 -4.53 -4.06 -6.44
CA TYR A 51 -5.41 -3.87 -5.29
C TYR A 51 -6.73 -4.60 -5.51
N ASN A 52 -7.06 -5.54 -4.62
CA ASN A 52 -8.31 -6.31 -4.71
C ASN A 52 -9.55 -5.41 -4.70
N SER A 53 -9.50 -4.22 -4.12
CA SER A 53 -10.61 -3.27 -4.15
C SER A 53 -10.98 -2.79 -5.56
N TRP A 54 -10.08 -2.93 -6.54
CA TRP A 54 -10.42 -2.63 -7.93
C TRP A 54 -11.44 -3.61 -8.48
N THR A 55 -11.44 -4.88 -8.04
CA THR A 55 -12.38 -5.89 -8.54
C THR A 55 -13.82 -5.63 -8.14
N SER A 56 -14.05 -4.81 -7.12
CA SER A 56 -15.39 -4.37 -6.71
C SER A 56 -15.96 -3.26 -7.60
N HIS A 57 -15.17 -2.63 -8.47
CA HIS A 57 -15.69 -1.64 -9.40
C HIS A 57 -16.48 -2.33 -10.52
N PRO A 58 -17.72 -1.90 -10.84
CA PRO A 58 -18.56 -2.56 -11.85
C PRO A 58 -17.89 -2.71 -13.22
N GLU A 59 -17.03 -1.76 -13.58
CA GLU A 59 -16.35 -1.74 -14.88
C GLU A 59 -15.02 -2.50 -14.91
N PHE A 60 -14.55 -3.02 -13.77
CA PHE A 60 -13.26 -3.71 -13.72
C PHE A 60 -13.19 -4.92 -14.67
N LEU A 61 -14.19 -5.81 -14.61
CA LEU A 61 -14.24 -7.00 -15.45
C LEU A 61 -14.44 -6.68 -16.95
N PRO A 62 -15.38 -5.79 -17.34
CA PRO A 62 -15.48 -5.32 -18.72
C PRO A 62 -14.16 -4.78 -19.29
N LEU A 63 -13.47 -3.92 -18.54
CA LEU A 63 -12.20 -3.31 -18.96
C LEU A 63 -11.08 -4.34 -19.14
N VAL A 64 -10.91 -5.27 -18.21
CA VAL A 64 -9.86 -6.29 -18.30
C VAL A 64 -10.09 -7.24 -19.47
N LYS A 65 -11.35 -7.48 -19.87
CA LYS A 65 -11.70 -8.33 -21.02
C LYS A 65 -11.54 -7.64 -22.37
N SER A 66 -11.45 -6.31 -22.41
CA SER A 66 -11.32 -5.55 -23.66
C SER A 66 -9.88 -5.38 -24.13
N ILE A 67 -8.92 -5.82 -23.32
CA ILE A 67 -7.48 -5.84 -23.63
C ILE A 67 -7.11 -7.25 -24.07
#